data_AF-A0A6L5X6P2-F1
#
_entry.id   AF-A0A6L5X6P2-F1
#
_cell.length_a   1.000
_cell.length_b   1.000
_cell.length_c   1.000
_cell.angle_alpha   90.00
_cell.angle_beta   90.00
_cell.angle_gamma   90.00
#
_symmetry.space_group_name_H-M   'P 1'
#
loop_
_entity.id
_entity.type
_entity.pdbx_description
1 polymer ?
#
loop_
_entity_poly.entity_id
_entity_poly.type
_entity_poly.pdbx_seq_one_letter_code
_entity_poly.pdbx_strand_id
1 'polypeptide(L)'
;MLCLEADCPYQNADETFLRVVGEEGSRPGRKYYVWVFSAGELLEGHPVIVCRYGPSRSAENLREQLGILDYLRTITCDAYAAYDTVAKESDGKISVSNCLSHARRRWVLCAGSNSSRRVHRRTDEGATGREGSYSDSGSFPERYAP
;
A
#
# COMPACT_ATOMS: atom_id res chain seq x y z
N MET A 1 -11.78 1.88 19.45
CA MET A 1 -10.45 2.36 19.87
C MET A 1 -9.83 1.28 20.76
N LEU A 2 -9.42 0.12 20.20
CA LEU A 2 -9.26 -1.10 21.02
C LEU A 2 -8.03 -1.99 20.77
N CYS A 3 -7.09 -1.73 19.84
CA CYS A 3 -6.02 -2.72 19.60
C CYS A 3 -4.61 -2.18 19.27
N LEU A 4 -4.29 -0.92 19.57
CA LEU A 4 -2.93 -0.39 19.39
C LEU A 4 -2.24 0.00 20.70
N GLU A 5 -2.70 -0.53 21.84
CA GLU A 5 -1.96 -0.50 23.10
C GLU A 5 -0.89 -1.61 23.18
N ALA A 6 -0.57 -2.25 22.05
CA ALA A 6 0.68 -2.97 21.94
C ALA A 6 1.78 -1.90 21.89
N ASP A 7 2.57 -1.76 22.95
CA ASP A 7 3.74 -0.88 23.06
C ASP A 7 4.87 -1.37 22.12
N CYS A 8 4.53 -1.52 20.84
CA CYS A 8 5.38 -1.99 19.79
C CYS A 8 5.67 -0.80 18.88
N PRO A 9 6.91 -0.26 18.90
CA PRO A 9 7.27 0.91 18.10
C PRO A 9 7.34 0.61 16.60
N TYR A 10 7.16 -0.67 16.21
CA TYR A 10 7.27 -1.16 14.84
C TYR A 10 5.99 -1.87 14.42
N GLN A 11 5.47 -1.54 13.23
CA GLN A 11 4.32 -2.20 12.63
C GLN A 11 4.54 -2.48 11.16
N ASN A 12 4.02 -3.61 10.68
CA ASN A 12 3.87 -3.86 9.26
C ASN A 12 2.50 -3.35 8.81
N ALA A 13 2.45 -2.79 7.62
CA ALA A 13 1.22 -2.38 6.96
C ALA A 13 1.16 -2.93 5.54
N ASP A 14 -0.03 -3.37 5.15
CA ASP A 14 -0.37 -3.75 3.80
C ASP A 14 -1.80 -3.32 3.50
N GLU A 15 -2.10 -3.05 2.24
CA GLU A 15 -3.43 -2.73 1.78
C GLU A 15 -3.84 -3.55 0.58
N THR A 16 -5.07 -4.03 0.61
CA THR A 16 -5.68 -4.74 -0.50
C THR A 16 -7.06 -4.19 -0.77
N PHE A 17 -7.51 -4.26 -2.02
CA PHE A 17 -8.86 -3.81 -2.36
C PHE A 17 -9.78 -5.00 -2.56
N LEU A 18 -11.03 -4.83 -2.13
CA LEU A 18 -12.13 -5.74 -2.41
C LEU A 18 -13.27 -4.97 -3.08
N ARG A 19 -14.13 -5.68 -3.79
CA ARG A 19 -15.34 -5.12 -4.40
C ARG A 19 -16.52 -5.45 -3.51
N VAL A 20 -17.15 -4.43 -2.93
CA VAL A 20 -18.31 -4.61 -2.05
C VAL A 20 -19.58 -4.56 -2.86
N VAL A 21 -20.53 -5.44 -2.52
CA VAL A 21 -21.90 -5.42 -3.01
C VAL A 21 -22.81 -5.13 -1.83
N GLY A 22 -23.70 -4.14 -1.96
CA GLY A 22 -24.74 -3.89 -0.96
C GLY A 22 -24.38 -2.96 0.19
N GLU A 23 -23.30 -2.16 0.06
CA GLU A 23 -23.05 -1.11 1.05
C GLU A 23 -24.01 0.06 0.86
N GLU A 24 -24.66 0.47 1.95
CA GLU A 24 -25.71 1.47 1.96
C GLU A 24 -25.18 2.82 1.41
N GLY A 25 -25.83 3.35 0.37
CA GLY A 25 -25.39 4.58 -0.30
C GLY A 25 -24.25 4.43 -1.32
N SER A 26 -23.77 3.22 -1.60
CA SER A 26 -22.72 2.95 -2.59
C SER A 26 -23.22 2.14 -3.80
N ARG A 27 -22.66 2.41 -4.98
CA ARG A 27 -22.94 1.60 -6.18
C ARG A 27 -22.41 0.17 -6.01
N PRO A 28 -23.14 -0.86 -6.45
CA PRO A 28 -22.67 -2.25 -6.41
C PRO A 28 -21.31 -2.40 -7.12
N GLY A 29 -20.37 -3.11 -6.50
CA GLY A 29 -19.05 -3.38 -7.07
C GLY A 29 -18.03 -2.24 -6.90
N ARG A 30 -18.34 -1.24 -6.07
CA ARG A 30 -17.38 -0.19 -5.67
C ARG A 30 -16.16 -0.81 -4.98
N LYS A 31 -14.98 -0.26 -5.27
CA LYS A 31 -13.74 -0.64 -4.59
C LYS A 31 -13.73 -0.08 -3.17
N TYR A 32 -13.47 -0.95 -2.22
CA TYR A 32 -13.13 -0.63 -0.85
C TYR A 32 -11.75 -1.21 -0.54
N TYR A 33 -11.07 -0.59 0.40
CA TYR A 33 -9.73 -0.96 0.78
C TYR A 33 -9.78 -1.55 2.18
N VAL A 34 -9.08 -2.67 2.36
CA VAL A 34 -8.79 -3.25 3.66
C VAL A 34 -7.34 -2.93 3.96
N TRP A 35 -7.15 -2.20 5.05
CA TRP A 35 -5.88 -1.87 5.64
C TRP A 35 -5.58 -2.91 6.72
N VAL A 36 -4.45 -3.59 6.59
CA VAL A 36 -3.99 -4.58 7.55
C VAL A 36 -2.75 -4.03 8.23
N PHE A 37 -2.80 -3.92 9.55
CA PHE A 37 -1.67 -3.57 10.39
C PHE A 37 -1.34 -4.76 11.27
N SER A 38 -0.11 -5.24 11.22
CA SER A 38 0.37 -6.25 12.16
C SER A 38 1.39 -5.64 13.10
N ALA A 39 1.33 -6.03 14.38
CA ALA A 39 2.43 -5.76 15.28
C ALA A 39 3.72 -6.42 14.76
N GLY A 40 4.85 -5.82 15.11
CA GLY A 40 6.16 -6.38 14.80
C GLY A 40 6.41 -7.73 15.45
N GLU A 41 7.35 -8.48 14.89
CA GLU A 41 7.90 -9.70 15.51
C GLU A 41 8.57 -9.43 16.87
N LEU A 42 8.88 -8.15 17.14
CA LEU A 42 9.46 -7.67 18.40
C LEU A 42 8.41 -7.49 19.51
N LEU A 43 7.12 -7.67 19.23
CA LEU A 43 6.10 -7.62 20.27
C LEU A 43 6.24 -8.86 21.17
N GLU A 44 6.45 -8.63 22.46
CA GLU A 44 6.37 -9.69 23.46
C GLU A 44 4.90 -10.08 23.67
N GLY A 45 4.56 -11.33 23.36
CA GLY A 45 3.22 -11.88 23.57
C GLY A 45 2.53 -12.34 22.30
N HIS A 46 1.21 -12.18 22.26
CA HIS A 46 0.41 -12.66 21.13
C HIS A 46 0.48 -11.68 19.94
N PRO A 47 0.63 -12.19 18.71
CA PRO A 47 0.61 -11.33 17.53
C PRO A 47 -0.76 -10.65 17.41
N VAL A 48 -0.73 -9.33 17.23
CA VAL A 48 -1.93 -8.52 17.03
C VAL A 48 -2.02 -8.13 15.56
N ILE A 49 -3.17 -8.39 14.95
CA ILE A 49 -3.49 -7.98 13.59
C ILE A 49 -4.76 -7.14 13.64
N VAL A 50 -4.67 -5.93 13.12
CA VAL A 50 -5.78 -4.98 13.03
C VAL A 50 -6.14 -4.82 11.57
N CYS A 51 -7.35 -5.27 11.23
CA CYS A 51 -7.93 -5.07 9.91
C CYS A 51 -8.95 -3.94 9.99
N ARG A 52 -8.77 -2.92 9.16
CA ARG A 52 -9.72 -1.81 9.02
C ARG A 52 -10.17 -1.70 7.59
N TYR A 53 -11.42 -1.35 7.38
CA TYR A 53 -11.98 -1.18 6.04
C TYR A 53 -12.29 0.30 5.79
N GLY A 54 -12.03 0.78 4.58
CA GLY A 54 -12.22 2.17 4.19
C GLY A 54 -12.67 2.32 2.74
N PRO A 55 -13.41 3.40 2.41
CA PRO A 55 -13.92 3.63 1.06
C PRO A 55 -12.85 4.15 0.09
N SER A 56 -11.66 4.52 0.57
CA SER A 56 -10.60 5.11 -0.24
C SER A 56 -9.21 4.67 0.25
N ARG A 57 -8.24 4.80 -0.66
CA ARG A 57 -6.80 4.62 -0.39
C ARG A 57 -6.08 5.96 -0.16
N SER A 58 -6.81 7.03 0.17
CA SER A 58 -6.21 8.36 0.27
C SER A 58 -5.34 8.47 1.54
N ALA A 59 -4.38 9.40 1.53
CA ALA A 59 -3.60 9.72 2.72
C ALA A 59 -4.50 10.14 3.89
N GLU A 60 -5.62 10.81 3.62
CA GLU A 60 -6.62 11.17 4.63
C GLU A 60 -7.25 9.94 5.29
N ASN A 61 -7.68 8.95 4.50
CA ASN A 61 -8.21 7.73 5.06
C ASN A 61 -7.14 6.95 5.84
N LEU A 62 -5.89 6.93 5.34
CA LEU A 62 -4.77 6.34 6.06
C LEU A 62 -4.54 7.01 7.42
N ARG A 63 -4.62 8.35 7.52
CA ARG A 63 -4.52 9.06 8.81
C ARG A 63 -5.59 8.62 9.80
N GLU A 64 -6.83 8.51 9.33
CA GLU A 64 -7.94 8.03 10.16
C GLU A 64 -7.72 6.58 10.61
N GLN A 65 -7.22 5.72 9.71
CA GLN A 65 -6.96 4.30 10.02
C GLN A 65 -5.81 4.14 11.01
N LEU A 66 -4.78 4.96 10.89
CA LEU A 66 -3.63 4.99 11.79
C LEU A 66 -3.96 5.60 13.15
N GLY A 67 -5.05 6.38 13.27
CA GLY A 67 -5.62 6.84 14.53
C GLY A 67 -4.58 7.38 15.51
N ILE A 68 -4.07 8.60 15.24
CA ILE A 68 -3.09 9.38 16.04
C ILE A 68 -2.14 8.49 16.84
N LEU A 69 -1.09 8.10 16.15
CA LEU A 69 -0.04 7.21 16.56
C LEU A 69 0.90 7.87 17.58
N ASP A 70 0.48 7.93 18.85
CA ASP A 70 1.40 8.37 19.90
C ASP A 70 2.54 7.34 20.13
N TYR A 71 2.31 6.08 19.76
CA TYR A 71 3.21 4.95 20.04
C TYR A 71 4.01 4.45 18.81
N LEU A 72 3.57 4.72 17.57
CA LEU A 72 4.23 4.19 16.38
C LEU A 72 5.45 5.04 16.00
N ARG A 73 6.60 4.38 15.89
CA ARG A 73 7.84 5.02 15.44
C ARG A 73 8.26 4.59 14.04
N THR A 74 7.98 3.36 13.65
CA THR A 74 8.37 2.84 12.35
C THR A 74 7.28 1.98 11.74
N ILE A 75 6.94 2.29 10.49
CA ILE A 75 6.00 1.50 9.69
C ILE A 75 6.75 0.86 8.53
N THR A 76 6.61 -0.45 8.37
CA THR A 76 7.07 -1.17 7.17
C THR A 76 5.89 -1.37 6.25
N CYS A 77 5.91 -0.71 5.09
CA CYS A 77 4.83 -0.76 4.11
C CYS A 77 5.38 -1.02 2.71
N ASP A 78 4.49 -1.16 1.73
CA ASP A 78 4.90 -1.05 0.34
C ASP A 78 5.32 0.41 0.01
N ALA A 79 5.84 0.65 -1.19
CA ALA A 79 6.30 1.98 -1.60
C ALA A 79 5.12 2.91 -1.99
N TYR A 80 3.96 2.80 -1.34
CA TYR A 80 2.82 3.65 -1.65
C TYR A 80 2.96 5.05 -1.05
N ALA A 81 2.82 6.07 -1.91
CA ALA A 81 3.10 7.46 -1.60
C ALA A 81 2.29 8.04 -0.41
N ALA A 82 1.14 7.45 -0.07
CA ALA A 82 0.34 7.92 1.07
C ALA A 82 1.10 7.78 2.40
N TYR A 83 1.91 6.72 2.55
CA TYR A 83 2.74 6.52 3.75
C TYR A 83 3.80 7.62 3.89
N ASP A 84 4.46 8.00 2.79
CA ASP A 84 5.43 9.10 2.78
C ASP A 84 4.78 10.44 3.13
N THR A 85 3.56 10.69 2.64
CA THR A 85 2.80 11.90 2.99
C THR A 85 2.53 11.94 4.49
N VAL A 86 2.01 10.85 5.06
CA VAL A 86 1.73 10.77 6.51
C VAL A 86 3.00 10.89 7.34
N ALA A 87 4.11 10.30 6.90
CA ALA A 87 5.39 10.40 7.60
C ALA A 87 5.92 11.84 7.64
N LYS A 88 5.83 12.57 6.52
CA LYS A 88 6.23 13.99 6.47
C LYS A 88 5.37 14.87 7.38
N GLU A 89 4.08 14.58 7.47
CA GLU A 89 3.16 15.32 8.33
C GLU A 89 3.30 14.97 9.82
N SER A 90 3.94 13.84 10.13
CA SER A 90 4.16 13.39 11.51
C SER A 90 5.28 14.14 12.25
N ASP A 91 5.93 15.12 11.60
CA ASP A 91 7.03 15.91 12.17
C ASP A 91 8.16 15.03 12.75
N GLY A 92 8.51 13.96 12.02
CA GLY A 92 9.57 13.03 12.40
C GLY A 92 9.18 11.98 13.44
N LYS A 93 7.92 11.93 13.89
CA LYS A 93 7.43 10.88 14.81
C LYS A 93 7.37 9.51 14.15
N ILE A 94 7.03 9.47 12.86
CA ILE A 94 6.88 8.23 12.09
C ILE A 94 7.99 8.15 11.05
N SER A 95 8.71 7.02 11.06
CA SER A 95 9.66 6.63 10.03
C SER A 95 9.04 5.55 9.13
N VAL A 96 9.18 5.72 7.81
CA VAL A 96 8.72 4.73 6.82
C VAL A 96 9.89 3.86 6.39
N SER A 97 9.66 2.56 6.37
CA SER A 97 10.58 1.54 5.89
C SER A 97 9.91 0.72 4.79
N ASN A 98 10.68 0.35 3.76
CA ASN A 98 10.14 -0.35 2.61
C ASN A 98 10.13 -1.87 2.84
N CYS A 99 9.01 -2.51 2.52
CA CYS A 99 8.85 -3.96 2.63
C CYS A 99 9.62 -4.70 1.53
N LEU A 100 10.60 -5.51 1.93
CA LEU A 100 11.41 -6.30 0.99
C LEU A 100 10.58 -7.36 0.25
N SER A 101 9.56 -7.92 0.89
CA SER A 101 8.64 -8.88 0.26
C SER A 101 7.90 -8.24 -0.91
N HIS A 102 7.43 -7.00 -0.74
CA HIS A 102 6.82 -6.23 -1.82
C HIS A 102 7.80 -5.89 -2.95
N ALA A 103 9.02 -5.49 -2.60
CA ALA A 103 10.06 -5.23 -3.60
C ALA A 103 10.40 -6.49 -4.43
N ARG A 104 10.55 -7.66 -3.77
CA ARG A 104 10.81 -8.95 -4.44
C ARG A 104 9.67 -9.37 -5.36
N ARG A 105 8.42 -9.28 -4.89
CA ARG A 105 7.23 -9.56 -5.70
C ARG A 105 7.22 -8.69 -6.95
N ARG A 106 7.46 -7.38 -6.80
CA ARG A 106 7.48 -6.44 -7.91
C ARG A 106 8.61 -6.74 -8.89
N TRP A 107 9.80 -7.09 -8.40
CA TRP A 107 10.93 -7.48 -9.23
C TRP A 107 10.61 -8.68 -10.12
N VAL A 108 10.06 -9.76 -9.55
CA VAL A 108 9.68 -10.96 -10.30
C VAL A 108 8.63 -10.65 -11.38
N LEU A 109 7.62 -9.84 -11.06
CA LEU A 109 6.61 -9.41 -12.03
C LEU A 109 7.22 -8.59 -13.20
N CYS A 110 8.17 -7.71 -12.91
CA CYS A 110 8.89 -6.95 -13.93
C CYS A 110 9.81 -7.84 -14.76
N ALA A 111 10.50 -8.81 -14.14
CA ALA A 111 11.37 -9.75 -14.85
C ALA A 111 10.60 -10.71 -15.77
N GLY A 112 9.42 -11.18 -15.33
CA GLY A 112 8.56 -12.08 -16.10
C GLY A 112 7.76 -11.41 -17.22
N SER A 113 7.60 -10.08 -17.20
CA SER A 113 6.88 -9.32 -18.25
C SER A 113 7.76 -8.95 -19.45
N ASN A 114 9.00 -9.42 -19.50
CA ASN A 114 9.95 -9.13 -20.59
C ASN A 114 9.74 -9.97 -21.86
N SER A 115 8.68 -10.78 -21.96
CA SER A 115 8.47 -11.69 -23.11
C SER A 115 7.82 -11.05 -24.35
N SER A 116 7.55 -9.74 -24.39
CA SER A 116 6.90 -9.14 -25.58
C SER A 116 7.18 -7.65 -25.82
N ARG A 117 8.38 -7.15 -25.53
CA ARG A 117 8.78 -5.83 -26.08
C ARG A 117 9.28 -6.00 -27.51
N ARG A 118 8.37 -6.02 -28.49
CA ARG A 118 8.73 -5.63 -29.86
C ARG A 118 9.21 -4.17 -29.77
N VAL A 119 10.52 -3.99 -29.83
CA VAL A 119 11.15 -2.68 -29.92
C VAL A 119 10.72 -2.08 -31.26
N HIS A 120 9.68 -1.24 -31.26
CA HIS A 120 9.42 -0.40 -32.42
C HIS A 120 10.47 0.71 -32.39
N ARG A 121 11.50 0.53 -33.23
CA ARG A 121 12.55 1.52 -33.49
C ARG A 121 11.85 2.82 -33.92
N ARG A 122 11.77 3.83 -33.04
CA ARG A 122 11.39 5.19 -33.42
C ARG A 122 12.64 5.87 -33.96
N THR A 123 12.55 6.35 -35.19
CA THR A 123 13.48 7.33 -35.75
C THR A 123 13.35 8.63 -34.96
N ASP A 124 14.49 9.20 -34.61
CA ASP A 124 14.63 10.45 -33.86
C ASP A 124 14.02 11.63 -34.63
N GLU A 125 13.11 12.38 -34.00
CA GLU A 125 12.90 13.80 -34.24
C GLU A 125 11.93 14.38 -33.18
N GLY A 126 12.38 15.42 -32.46
CA GLY A 126 11.50 16.35 -31.73
C GLY A 126 11.23 16.05 -30.25
N ALA A 127 12.14 16.45 -29.38
CA ALA A 127 11.90 16.54 -27.94
C ALA A 127 10.91 17.67 -27.60
N THR A 128 9.73 17.33 -27.06
CA THR A 128 8.94 18.20 -26.17
C THR A 128 8.14 17.33 -25.19
N GLY A 129 8.13 17.75 -23.93
CA GLY A 129 7.78 16.92 -22.76
C GLY A 129 6.32 16.47 -22.69
N ARG A 130 6.11 15.36 -21.97
CA ARG A 130 4.79 14.99 -21.47
C ARG A 130 4.93 14.18 -20.18
N GLU A 131 4.31 14.69 -19.12
CA GLU A 131 4.19 14.07 -17.80
C GLU A 131 3.62 12.66 -17.91
N GLY A 132 4.34 11.68 -17.38
CA GLY A 132 3.91 10.29 -17.34
C GLY A 132 2.87 10.08 -16.25
N SER A 133 1.60 9.92 -16.63
CA SER A 133 0.56 9.46 -15.72
C SER A 133 0.67 7.95 -15.53
N TYR A 134 0.97 7.54 -14.29
CA TYR A 134 1.00 6.14 -13.89
C TYR A 134 -0.44 5.63 -13.73
N SER A 135 -0.94 4.88 -14.71
CA SER A 135 -2.24 4.19 -14.59
C SER A 135 -2.03 2.77 -14.07
N ASP A 136 -2.21 2.63 -12.76
CA ASP A 136 -2.24 1.37 -12.03
C ASP A 136 -3.54 0.60 -12.37
N SER A 137 -3.57 -0.01 -13.55
CA SER A 137 -4.55 -1.04 -13.91
C SER A 137 -3.98 -2.42 -13.61
N GLY A 138 -3.63 -2.64 -12.34
CA GLY A 138 -3.22 -3.95 -11.81
C GLY A 138 -4.33 -4.99 -11.98
N SER A 139 -4.32 -5.68 -13.11
CA SER A 139 -5.00 -6.98 -13.27
C SER A 139 -3.95 -8.05 -13.01
N PHE A 140 -4.15 -8.84 -11.96
CA PHE A 140 -3.26 -9.92 -11.58
C PHE A 140 -3.24 -10.97 -12.71
N PRO A 141 -2.07 -11.36 -13.25
CA PRO A 141 -2.02 -12.49 -14.16
C PRO A 141 -2.40 -13.76 -13.38
N GLU A 142 -3.42 -14.45 -13.88
CA GLU A 142 -4.08 -15.65 -13.29
C GLU A 142 -3.11 -16.79 -12.90
N ARG A 143 -1.89 -16.77 -13.45
CA ARG A 143 -0.82 -17.74 -13.16
C ARG A 143 -0.12 -17.58 -11.80
N TYR A 144 -0.45 -16.55 -11.01
CA TYR A 144 0.17 -16.30 -9.71
C TYR A 144 -0.83 -16.11 -8.56
N ALA A 145 -2.12 -16.41 -8.77
CA ALA A 145 -3.08 -16.47 -7.67
C ALA A 145 -2.86 -17.76 -6.85
N PRO A 146 -2.96 -17.70 -5.51
CA PRO A 146 -2.81 -18.88 -4.64
C PRO A 146 -3.89 -19.94 -4.87
#